data_AF-A0A2N1NUX7-F1
#
_entry.id   AF-A0A2N1NUX7-F1
#
_cell.length_a   1.000
_cell.length_b   1.000
_cell.length_c   1.000
_cell.angle_alpha   90.00
_cell.angle_beta   90.00
_cell.angle_gamma   90.00
#
_symmetry.space_group_name_H-M   'P 1'
#
loop_
_entity.id
_entity.type
_entity.pdbx_description
1 polymer ?
#
loop_
_entity_poly.entity_id
_entity_poly.type
_entity_poly.pdbx_seq_one_letter_code
_entity_poly.pdbx_strand_id
1 'polypeptide(L)'
;MISLKNHVLEKLYIMLHITDRLWELVLQEIKNEGLFNDISRNIIIKEMEKLKIRFEFWKIYDTESWDYTSLMGDDKLRVLWNFNLAKLFDPERAALIKSLWNGFAELYDLLGEIKTDPQYFRLKAKVWYELFLKKTVIDPETNNILEQGLYRSLDVTPYIHVLVSHVWEFMLIHKRWGLNAFSCSAVEKKNHNHV
;
A
#
# COMPACT_ATOMS: atom_id res chain seq x y z
N MET A 1 -25.09 3.93 1.44
CA MET A 1 -24.14 4.34 2.50
C MET A 1 -24.25 3.32 3.62
N ILE A 2 -23.18 2.58 3.92
CA ILE A 2 -23.21 1.52 4.94
C ILE A 2 -23.04 2.17 6.31
N SER A 3 -23.85 1.76 7.29
CA SER A 3 -23.82 2.33 8.65
C SER A 3 -22.58 1.85 9.42
N LEU A 4 -21.76 2.77 9.90
CA LEU A 4 -20.55 2.48 10.69
C LEU A 4 -20.82 1.90 12.09
N LYS A 5 -22.08 1.88 12.55
CA LYS A 5 -22.44 1.36 13.88
C LYS A 5 -22.17 -0.14 14.07
N ASN A 6 -21.91 -0.89 13.00
CA ASN A 6 -21.77 -2.35 13.03
C ASN A 6 -20.40 -2.85 12.54
N HIS A 7 -19.43 -1.98 12.28
CA HIS A 7 -18.12 -2.38 11.76
C HIS A 7 -16.98 -1.85 12.64
N VAL A 8 -16.13 -2.77 13.11
CA VAL A 8 -14.91 -2.45 13.84
C VAL A 8 -13.80 -2.25 12.82
N LEU A 9 -13.16 -1.08 12.86
CA LEU A 9 -12.05 -0.75 11.98
C LEU A 9 -10.73 -1.21 12.60
N GLU A 10 -9.96 -2.00 11.86
CA GLU A 10 -8.73 -2.59 12.38
C GLU A 10 -7.48 -2.06 11.66
N LYS A 11 -6.57 -1.47 12.45
CA LYS A 11 -5.30 -0.91 11.99
C LYS A 11 -4.43 -1.92 11.24
N LEU A 12 -4.35 -3.15 11.75
CA LEU A 12 -3.51 -4.22 11.18
C LEU A 12 -3.99 -4.59 9.78
N TYR A 13 -5.28 -4.88 9.59
CA TYR A 13 -5.82 -5.26 8.29
C TYR A 13 -5.71 -4.14 7.24
N ILE A 14 -5.88 -2.88 7.64
CA ILE A 14 -5.62 -1.74 6.75
C ILE A 14 -4.18 -1.78 6.23
N MET A 15 -3.20 -1.97 7.11
CA MET A 15 -1.79 -2.09 6.71
C MET A 15 -1.57 -3.28 5.79
N LEU A 16 -2.07 -4.46 6.16
CA LEU A 16 -1.86 -5.69 5.41
C LEU A 16 -2.39 -5.56 3.97
N HIS A 17 -3.64 -5.14 3.80
CA HIS A 17 -4.30 -5.13 2.50
C HIS A 17 -3.89 -3.96 1.61
N ILE A 18 -3.62 -2.78 2.18
CA ILE A 18 -3.18 -1.65 1.37
C ILE A 18 -1.73 -1.85 0.92
N THR A 19 -0.86 -2.40 1.77
CA THR A 19 0.53 -2.70 1.35
C THR A 19 0.56 -3.78 0.27
N ASP A 20 -0.27 -4.82 0.38
CA ASP A 20 -0.41 -5.82 -0.68
C ASP A 20 -0.83 -5.17 -2.01
N ARG A 21 -1.82 -4.28 -1.97
CA ARG A 21 -2.28 -3.59 -3.17
C ARG A 21 -1.19 -2.71 -3.77
N LEU A 22 -0.48 -1.93 -2.95
CA LEU A 22 0.62 -1.07 -3.42
C LEU A 22 1.75 -1.89 -4.05
N TRP A 23 2.09 -3.04 -3.46
CA TRP A 23 3.08 -3.96 -4.01
C TRP A 23 2.61 -4.59 -5.33
N GLU A 24 1.36 -5.07 -5.37
CA GLU A 24 0.75 -5.65 -6.57
C GLU A 24 0.75 -4.65 -7.74
N LEU A 25 0.43 -3.39 -7.47
CA LEU A 25 0.43 -2.32 -8.48
C LEU A 25 1.82 -2.08 -9.07
N VAL A 26 2.87 -2.09 -8.25
CA VAL A 26 4.26 -2.01 -8.73
C VAL A 26 4.60 -3.20 -9.64
N LEU A 27 4.24 -4.42 -9.26
CA LEU A 27 4.47 -5.60 -10.10
C LEU A 27 3.66 -5.57 -11.40
N GLN A 28 2.41 -5.11 -11.35
CA GLN A 28 1.54 -4.95 -12.53
C GLN A 28 2.11 -3.93 -13.50
N GLU A 29 2.67 -2.83 -13.00
CA GLU A 29 3.30 -1.82 -13.84
C GLU A 29 4.51 -2.38 -14.60
N ILE A 30 5.41 -3.06 -13.90
CA ILE A 30 6.57 -3.72 -14.50
C ILE A 30 6.12 -4.76 -15.55
N LYS A 31 5.02 -5.47 -15.31
CA LYS A 31 4.43 -6.42 -16.28
C LYS A 31 3.87 -5.69 -17.51
N ASN A 32 3.13 -4.61 -17.32
CA ASN A 32 2.52 -3.84 -18.41
C ASN A 32 3.55 -3.18 -19.32
N GLU A 33 4.72 -2.81 -18.78
CA GLU A 33 5.86 -2.30 -19.55
C GLU A 33 6.68 -3.40 -20.23
N GLY A 34 6.32 -4.68 -20.06
CA GLY A 34 7.07 -5.82 -20.62
C GLY A 34 8.43 -6.05 -19.95
N LEU A 35 8.66 -5.43 -18.79
CA LEU A 35 9.93 -5.49 -18.06
C LEU A 35 9.99 -6.64 -17.04
N PHE A 36 8.89 -7.38 -16.85
CA PHE A 36 8.81 -8.50 -15.89
C PHE A 36 9.51 -9.77 -16.40
N ASN A 37 10.84 -9.79 -16.33
CA ASN A 37 11.73 -10.86 -16.79
C ASN A 37 12.69 -11.32 -15.67
N ASP A 38 13.64 -12.20 -15.98
CA ASP A 38 14.58 -12.71 -14.98
C ASP A 38 15.45 -11.62 -14.35
N ILE A 39 15.76 -10.55 -15.10
CA ILE A 39 16.59 -9.44 -14.61
C ILE A 39 15.84 -8.67 -13.53
N SER A 40 14.61 -8.21 -13.82
CA SER A 40 13.82 -7.45 -12.84
C SER A 40 13.41 -8.30 -11.64
N ARG A 41 13.07 -9.59 -11.84
CA ARG A 41 12.83 -10.54 -10.74
C ARG A 41 14.05 -10.67 -9.84
N ASN A 42 15.25 -10.83 -10.41
CA ASN A 42 16.49 -10.93 -9.64
C ASN A 42 16.82 -9.62 -8.90
N ILE A 43 16.53 -8.45 -9.49
CA ILE A 43 16.65 -7.16 -8.80
C ILE A 43 15.74 -7.12 -7.58
N ILE A 44 14.47 -7.50 -7.73
CA ILE A 44 13.50 -7.54 -6.63
C ILE A 44 13.99 -8.48 -5.51
N ILE A 45 14.39 -9.71 -5.86
CA ILE A 45 14.90 -10.69 -4.89
C ILE A 45 16.10 -10.12 -4.12
N LYS A 46 17.10 -9.55 -4.81
CA LYS A 46 18.28 -8.96 -4.16
C LYS A 46 17.95 -7.78 -3.26
N GLU A 47 17.00 -6.93 -3.65
CA GLU A 47 16.56 -5.84 -2.78
C GLU A 47 15.78 -6.36 -1.56
N MET A 48 14.97 -7.42 -1.71
CA MET A 48 14.31 -8.08 -0.57
C MET A 48 15.31 -8.73 0.39
N GLU A 49 16.34 -9.39 -0.13
CA GLU A 49 17.43 -9.98 0.66
C GLU A 49 18.15 -8.93 1.50
N LYS A 50 18.40 -7.72 0.95
CA LYS A 50 18.97 -6.60 1.71
C LYS A 50 18.09 -6.17 2.87
N LEU A 51 16.78 -6.27 2.72
CA LEU A 51 15.80 -6.02 3.80
C LEU A 51 15.66 -7.20 4.77
N LYS A 52 16.45 -8.27 4.59
CA LYS A 52 16.40 -9.52 5.35
C LYS A 52 15.05 -10.22 5.23
N ILE A 53 14.44 -10.16 4.04
CA ILE A 53 13.17 -10.80 3.71
C ILE A 53 13.47 -11.97 2.77
N ARG A 54 13.00 -13.17 3.11
CA ARG A 54 13.06 -14.32 2.20
C ARG A 54 11.94 -14.16 1.18
N PHE A 55 12.30 -13.97 -0.08
CA PHE A 55 11.36 -13.68 -1.16
C PHE A 55 11.78 -14.38 -2.45
N GLU A 56 10.85 -15.10 -3.05
CA GLU A 56 11.07 -15.90 -4.24
C GLU A 56 9.92 -15.73 -5.23
N PHE A 57 10.21 -15.98 -6.51
CA PHE A 57 9.21 -16.08 -7.57
C PHE A 57 9.18 -17.51 -8.11
N TRP A 58 7.99 -18.03 -8.39
CA TRP A 58 7.83 -19.32 -9.07
C TRP A 58 6.78 -19.24 -10.16
N LYS A 59 6.94 -20.06 -11.19
CA LYS A 59 5.98 -20.17 -12.27
C LYS A 59 4.82 -21.07 -11.82
N ILE A 60 3.59 -20.64 -12.04
CA ILE A 60 2.42 -21.47 -11.77
C ILE A 60 2.31 -22.53 -12.87
N TYR A 61 2.22 -23.81 -12.49
CA TYR A 61 2.08 -24.93 -13.42
C TYR A 61 0.97 -24.68 -14.45
N ASP A 62 1.24 -25.05 -15.70
CA ASP A 62 0.31 -24.92 -16.83
C ASP A 62 -0.16 -23.49 -17.15
N THR A 63 0.53 -22.48 -16.65
CA THR A 63 0.30 -21.07 -17.01
C THR A 63 1.58 -20.35 -17.37
N GLU A 64 1.46 -19.21 -18.04
CA GLU A 64 2.58 -18.25 -18.20
C GLU A 64 2.69 -17.28 -17.00
N SER A 65 1.89 -17.50 -15.96
CA SER A 65 1.84 -16.62 -14.80
C SER A 65 2.89 -16.99 -13.75
N TRP A 66 3.34 -15.95 -13.05
CA TRP A 66 4.28 -16.05 -11.95
C TRP A 66 3.60 -15.67 -10.66
N ASP A 67 3.88 -16.44 -9.62
CA ASP A 67 3.50 -16.19 -8.25
C ASP A 67 4.75 -15.85 -7.42
N TYR A 68 4.54 -15.37 -6.20
CA TYR A 68 5.61 -14.86 -5.36
C TYR A 68 5.33 -15.04 -3.87
N THR A 69 6.38 -14.99 -3.06
CA THR A 69 6.27 -15.14 -1.61
C THR A 69 5.33 -14.07 -1.02
N SER A 70 4.27 -14.51 -0.34
CA SER A 70 3.40 -13.60 0.40
C SER A 70 4.18 -12.94 1.55
N LEU A 71 4.08 -11.60 1.64
CA LEU A 71 4.77 -10.84 2.67
C LEU A 71 4.02 -10.94 4.00
N MET A 72 4.75 -11.17 5.10
CA MET A 72 4.18 -11.14 6.44
C MET A 72 4.06 -9.69 6.95
N GLY A 73 3.31 -9.46 8.05
CA GLY A 73 3.03 -8.11 8.54
C GLY A 73 4.27 -7.23 8.76
N ASP A 74 5.31 -7.77 9.39
CA ASP A 74 6.57 -7.02 9.60
C ASP A 74 7.35 -6.81 8.29
N ASP A 75 7.33 -7.80 7.39
CA ASP A 75 8.00 -7.71 6.09
C ASP A 75 7.33 -6.66 5.20
N LYS A 76 5.99 -6.58 5.21
CA LYS A 76 5.23 -5.53 4.52
C LYS A 76 5.65 -4.14 4.95
N LEU A 77 5.80 -3.91 6.26
CA LEU A 77 6.27 -2.63 6.79
C LEU A 77 7.69 -2.31 6.35
N ARG A 78 8.60 -3.30 6.36
CA ARG A 78 9.98 -3.12 5.87
C ARG A 78 10.01 -2.76 4.39
N VAL A 79 9.20 -3.42 3.56
CA VAL A 79 9.09 -3.12 2.13
C VAL A 79 8.56 -1.71 1.93
N LEU A 80 7.45 -1.36 2.57
CA LEU A 80 6.82 -0.04 2.49
C LEU A 80 7.83 1.09 2.81
N TRP A 81 8.60 0.93 3.89
CA TRP A 81 9.56 1.95 4.32
C TRP A 81 10.87 1.95 3.55
N ASN A 82 11.43 0.78 3.20
CA ASN A 82 12.85 0.69 2.84
C ASN A 82 13.12 0.13 1.44
N PHE A 83 12.13 -0.39 0.72
CA PHE A 83 12.37 -0.92 -0.62
C PHE A 83 12.81 0.18 -1.60
N ASN A 84 13.86 -0.09 -2.37
CA ASN A 84 14.46 0.87 -3.28
C ASN A 84 13.86 0.78 -4.69
N LEU A 85 12.81 1.58 -4.94
CA LEU A 85 12.10 1.63 -6.23
C LEU A 85 12.97 2.14 -7.39
N ALA A 86 14.03 2.91 -7.11
CA ALA A 86 14.94 3.43 -8.16
C ALA A 86 15.78 2.32 -8.83
N LYS A 87 15.68 1.08 -8.35
CA LYS A 87 16.25 -0.10 -9.03
C LYS A 87 15.36 -0.67 -10.13
N LEU A 88 14.07 -0.31 -10.14
CA LEU A 88 13.07 -0.87 -11.04
C LEU A 88 12.51 0.17 -12.02
N PHE A 89 12.47 1.43 -11.61
CA PHE A 89 11.90 2.52 -12.40
C PHE A 89 12.92 3.63 -12.61
N ASP A 90 12.67 4.50 -13.59
CA ASP A 90 13.41 5.75 -13.72
C ASP A 90 13.25 6.63 -12.45
N PRO A 91 14.16 7.58 -12.21
CA PRO A 91 14.17 8.35 -10.97
C PRO A 91 12.88 9.13 -10.69
N GLU A 92 12.23 9.67 -11.71
CA GLU A 92 11.00 10.46 -11.55
C GLU A 92 9.84 9.54 -11.15
N ARG A 93 9.69 8.41 -11.86
CA ARG A 93 8.66 7.43 -11.56
C ARG A 93 8.87 6.78 -10.19
N ALA A 94 10.10 6.40 -9.87
CA ALA A 94 10.45 5.83 -8.57
C ALA A 94 10.12 6.81 -7.43
N ALA A 95 10.43 8.10 -7.59
CA ALA A 95 10.13 9.13 -6.60
C ALA A 95 8.61 9.30 -6.41
N LEU A 96 7.84 9.28 -7.50
CA LEU A 96 6.39 9.42 -7.45
C LEU A 96 5.72 8.25 -6.69
N ILE A 97 6.09 7.01 -7.02
CA ILE A 97 5.59 5.82 -6.29
C ILE A 97 6.06 5.86 -4.84
N LYS A 98 7.31 6.26 -4.57
CA LYS A 98 7.83 6.36 -3.21
C LYS A 98 7.07 7.40 -2.38
N SER A 99 6.70 8.55 -2.96
CA SER A 99 5.87 9.55 -2.28
C SER A 99 4.50 8.98 -1.90
N LEU A 100 3.89 8.16 -2.76
CA LEU A 100 2.65 7.47 -2.43
C LEU A 100 2.80 6.49 -1.27
N TRP A 101 3.87 5.69 -1.27
CA TRP A 101 4.17 4.73 -0.20
C TRP A 101 4.46 5.44 1.13
N ASN A 102 5.25 6.52 1.09
CA ASN A 102 5.54 7.34 2.26
C ASN A 102 4.28 8.02 2.81
N GLY A 103 3.39 8.51 1.94
CA GLY A 103 2.12 9.08 2.37
C GLY A 103 1.22 8.05 3.06
N PHE A 104 1.21 6.79 2.59
CA PHE A 104 0.50 5.73 3.28
C PHE A 104 1.14 5.37 4.62
N ALA A 105 2.48 5.29 4.67
CA ALA A 105 3.21 5.08 5.91
C ALA A 105 2.89 6.16 6.97
N GLU A 106 2.87 7.44 6.56
CA GLU A 106 2.47 8.55 7.45
C GLU A 106 1.06 8.36 7.99
N LEU A 107 0.10 7.99 7.13
CA LEU A 107 -1.27 7.69 7.57
C LEU A 107 -1.29 6.54 8.56
N TYR A 108 -0.54 5.47 8.31
CA TYR A 108 -0.47 4.32 9.20
C TYR A 108 0.10 4.65 10.58
N ASP A 109 1.12 5.51 10.65
CA ASP A 109 1.67 6.01 11.90
C ASP A 109 0.62 6.84 12.66
N LEU A 110 -0.08 7.74 11.96
CA LEU A 110 -1.18 8.54 12.53
C LEU A 110 -2.31 7.68 13.09
N LEU A 111 -2.61 6.50 12.51
CA LEU A 111 -3.58 5.54 13.07
C LEU A 111 -3.15 4.98 14.43
N GLY A 112 -1.85 4.87 14.67
CA GLY A 112 -1.30 4.36 15.93
C GLY A 112 -1.39 5.35 17.09
N GLU A 113 -1.47 6.64 16.77
CA GLU A 113 -1.41 7.72 17.74
C GLU A 113 -2.79 8.06 18.30
N ILE A 114 -2.98 7.84 19.60
CA ILE A 114 -4.26 8.10 20.30
C ILE A 114 -4.68 9.58 20.17
N LYS A 115 -3.69 10.49 20.05
CA LYS A 115 -3.91 11.94 20.02
C LYS A 115 -4.14 12.50 18.62
N THR A 116 -4.09 11.67 17.57
CA THR A 116 -4.29 12.17 16.21
C THR A 116 -5.63 12.86 16.08
N ASP A 117 -5.60 14.09 15.56
CA ASP A 117 -6.82 14.83 15.28
C ASP A 117 -7.55 14.21 14.07
N PRO A 118 -8.85 13.85 14.19
CA PRO A 118 -9.59 13.21 13.10
C PRO A 118 -9.68 14.07 11.83
N GLN A 119 -9.78 15.41 11.96
CA GLN A 119 -9.86 16.28 10.78
C GLN A 119 -8.51 16.37 10.09
N TYR A 120 -7.42 16.45 10.86
CA TYR A 120 -6.07 16.36 10.31
C TYR A 120 -5.84 15.04 9.56
N PHE A 121 -6.26 13.91 10.14
CA PHE A 121 -6.19 12.60 9.48
C PHE A 121 -6.98 12.60 8.16
N ARG A 122 -8.22 13.11 8.18
CA ARG A 122 -9.07 13.20 6.98
C ARG A 122 -8.40 14.00 5.86
N LEU A 123 -7.79 15.14 6.19
CA LEU A 123 -7.11 15.98 5.20
C LEU A 123 -5.89 15.26 4.60
N LYS A 124 -5.07 14.62 5.43
CA LYS A 124 -3.93 13.82 4.96
C LYS A 124 -4.36 12.64 4.10
N ALA A 125 -5.41 11.92 4.50
CA ALA A 125 -5.94 10.78 3.75
C ALA A 125 -6.48 11.22 2.39
N LYS A 126 -7.13 12.39 2.33
CA LYS A 126 -7.59 12.98 1.06
C LYS A 126 -6.42 13.34 0.14
N VAL A 127 -5.39 14.00 0.65
CA VAL A 127 -4.19 14.34 -0.15
C VAL A 127 -3.52 13.09 -0.70
N TRP A 128 -3.37 12.05 0.13
CA TRP A 128 -2.83 10.77 -0.31
C TRP A 128 -3.68 10.10 -1.39
N TYR A 129 -5.01 10.15 -1.25
CA TYR A 129 -5.94 9.61 -2.24
C TYR A 129 -5.92 10.37 -3.57
N GLU A 130 -5.80 11.70 -3.52
CA GLU A 130 -5.61 12.54 -4.71
C GLU A 130 -4.30 12.22 -5.43
N LEU A 131 -3.21 11.97 -4.68
CA LEU A 131 -1.96 11.48 -5.25
C LEU A 131 -2.14 10.10 -5.89
N PHE A 132 -2.81 9.17 -5.21
CA PHE A 132 -3.09 7.82 -5.74
C PHE A 132 -3.82 7.90 -7.10
N LEU A 133 -4.79 8.80 -7.22
CA LEU A 133 -5.60 9.00 -8.43
C LEU A 133 -5.04 10.06 -9.40
N LYS A 134 -3.79 10.50 -9.20
CA LYS A 134 -3.18 11.52 -10.06
C LYS A 134 -3.23 11.02 -11.51
N LYS A 135 -3.82 11.81 -12.40
CA LYS A 135 -3.94 11.47 -13.83
C LYS A 135 -2.68 11.88 -14.57
N THR A 136 -2.32 11.09 -15.59
CA THR A 136 -1.29 11.50 -16.54
C THR A 136 -1.84 12.65 -17.39
N VAL A 137 -1.08 13.74 -17.46
CA VAL A 137 -1.37 14.89 -18.30
C VAL A 137 -0.51 14.78 -19.55
N ILE A 138 -1.16 14.80 -20.71
CA ILE A 138 -0.52 14.67 -22.02
C ILE A 138 -0.79 15.96 -22.78
N ASP A 139 0.24 16.49 -23.44
CA ASP A 139 0.12 17.57 -24.40
C ASP A 139 -0.68 17.09 -25.63
N PRO A 140 -1.85 17.68 -25.93
CA PRO A 140 -2.67 17.26 -27.07
C PRO A 140 -2.00 17.46 -28.43
N GLU A 141 -1.07 18.41 -28.56
CA GLU A 141 -0.43 18.75 -29.82
C GLU A 141 0.80 17.88 -30.07
N THR A 142 1.61 17.65 -29.04
CA THR A 142 2.88 16.91 -29.16
C THR A 142 2.79 15.45 -28.73
N ASN A 143 1.69 15.05 -28.08
CA ASN A 143 1.48 13.75 -27.45
C ASN A 143 2.56 13.40 -26.38
N ASN A 144 3.25 14.41 -25.86
CA ASN A 144 4.25 14.26 -24.80
C ASN A 144 3.59 14.25 -23.41
N ILE A 145 4.14 13.45 -22.50
CA ILE A 145 3.70 13.44 -21.10
C ILE A 145 4.22 14.70 -20.40
N LEU A 146 3.31 15.56 -19.94
CA LEU A 146 3.63 16.77 -19.19
C LEU A 146 3.71 16.48 -17.69
N GLU A 147 2.82 15.62 -17.20
CA GLU A 147 2.84 15.13 -15.83
C GLU A 147 2.49 13.65 -15.78
N GLN A 148 3.30 12.86 -15.10
CA GLN A 148 2.99 11.45 -14.90
C GLN A 148 1.93 11.28 -13.80
N GLY A 149 0.89 10.50 -14.11
CA GLY A 149 -0.12 10.05 -13.15
C GLY A 149 0.28 8.77 -12.43
N LEU A 150 -0.53 8.29 -11.48
CA LEU A 150 -0.31 7.04 -10.75
C LEU A 150 -1.34 5.97 -11.15
N TYR A 151 -2.35 5.74 -10.32
CA TYR A 151 -3.27 4.61 -10.43
C TYR A 151 -4.70 5.09 -10.67
N ARG A 152 -5.59 4.17 -11.07
CA ARG A 152 -6.95 4.50 -11.47
C ARG A 152 -7.93 4.26 -10.34
N SER A 153 -9.15 4.78 -10.48
CA SER A 153 -10.24 4.50 -9.54
C SER A 153 -10.59 3.01 -9.44
N LEU A 154 -10.38 2.25 -10.51
CA LEU A 154 -10.56 0.78 -10.53
C LEU A 154 -9.55 0.04 -9.65
N ASP A 155 -8.43 0.69 -9.31
CA ASP A 155 -7.37 0.10 -8.49
C ASP A 155 -7.60 0.30 -6.98
N VAL A 156 -8.68 1.00 -6.62
CA VAL A 156 -9.09 1.30 -5.25
C VAL A 156 -9.77 0.08 -4.62
N THR A 157 -9.15 -0.49 -3.60
CA THR A 157 -9.73 -1.60 -2.83
C THR A 157 -10.71 -1.10 -1.77
N PRO A 158 -11.58 -1.98 -1.22
CA PRO A 158 -12.44 -1.63 -0.09
C PRO A 158 -11.68 -1.04 1.10
N TYR A 159 -10.46 -1.53 1.39
CA TYR A 159 -9.62 -1.00 2.47
C TYR A 159 -9.09 0.41 2.19
N ILE A 160 -8.74 0.72 0.94
CA ILE A 160 -8.37 2.10 0.53
C ILE A 160 -9.59 3.02 0.70
N HIS A 161 -10.77 2.58 0.26
CA HIS A 161 -12.00 3.35 0.45
C HIS A 161 -12.30 3.61 1.92
N VAL A 162 -12.18 2.58 2.77
CA VAL A 162 -12.36 2.68 4.23
C VAL A 162 -11.36 3.63 4.86
N LEU A 163 -10.07 3.54 4.50
CA LEU A 163 -9.01 4.43 4.98
C LEU A 163 -9.38 5.90 4.76
N VAL A 164 -9.79 6.24 3.54
CA VAL A 164 -9.99 7.63 3.12
C VAL A 164 -11.35 8.18 3.55
N SER A 165 -12.38 7.33 3.58
CA SER A 165 -13.77 7.79 3.76
C SER A 165 -14.26 7.69 5.20
N HIS A 166 -13.85 6.63 5.93
CA HIS A 166 -14.54 6.20 7.16
C HIS A 166 -13.67 6.22 8.41
N VAL A 167 -12.34 6.10 8.29
CA VAL A 167 -11.44 6.08 9.46
C VAL A 167 -11.59 7.32 10.34
N TRP A 168 -11.64 8.50 9.73
CA TRP A 168 -11.72 9.75 10.51
C TRP A 168 -13.03 9.84 11.31
N GLU A 169 -14.14 9.32 10.78
CA GLU A 169 -15.42 9.25 11.50
C GLU A 169 -15.31 8.27 12.68
N PHE A 170 -14.67 7.12 12.45
CA PHE A 170 -14.41 6.14 13.50
C PHE A 170 -13.55 6.74 14.62
N MET A 171 -12.48 7.46 14.28
CA MET A 171 -11.64 8.16 15.26
C MET A 171 -12.42 9.20 16.06
N LEU A 172 -13.36 9.91 15.43
CA LEU A 172 -14.21 10.88 16.10
C LEU A 172 -15.15 10.22 17.12
N ILE A 173 -15.80 9.12 16.73
CA ILE A 173 -16.73 8.37 17.59
C ILE A 173 -15.99 7.71 18.77
N HIS A 174 -14.80 7.16 18.52
CA HIS A 174 -14.04 6.37 19.48
C HIS A 174 -12.84 7.12 20.08
N LYS A 175 -12.85 8.46 20.04
CA LYS A 175 -11.76 9.33 20.51
C LYS A 175 -11.28 9.02 21.93
N ARG A 176 -12.19 8.55 22.80
CA ARG A 176 -11.86 8.16 24.18
C ARG A 176 -10.91 6.97 24.29
N TRP A 177 -11.06 5.99 23.40
CA TRP A 177 -10.33 4.71 23.48
C TRP A 177 -9.21 4.60 22.45
N GLY A 178 -9.30 5.37 21.36
CA GLY A 178 -8.39 5.26 20.23
C GLY A 178 -8.59 3.98 19.43
N LEU A 179 -7.96 3.89 18.26
CA LEU A 179 -8.08 2.75 17.35
C LEU A 179 -7.45 1.46 17.91
N ASN A 180 -6.35 1.57 18.67
CA ASN A 180 -5.62 0.41 19.17
C ASN A 180 -6.45 -0.44 20.15
N ALA A 181 -7.45 0.15 20.83
CA ALA A 181 -8.36 -0.59 21.70
C ALA A 181 -9.21 -1.63 20.95
N PHE A 182 -9.33 -1.50 19.64
CA PHE A 182 -10.09 -2.38 18.76
C PHE A 182 -9.21 -3.34 17.95
N SER A 183 -7.91 -3.41 18.24
CA SER A 183 -6.97 -4.25 17.52
C SER A 183 -7.17 -5.74 17.83
N CYS A 184 -7.26 -6.58 16.80
CA CYS A 184 -7.26 -8.04 16.93
C CYS A 184 -5.84 -8.63 16.88
N SER A 185 -4.78 -7.79 16.85
CA SER A 185 -3.39 -8.24 16.79
C SER A 185 -3.00 -9.27 17.86
N ALA A 186 -3.59 -9.19 19.06
CA ALA A 186 -3.36 -10.18 20.12
C ALA A 186 -3.94 -11.57 19.77
N VAL A 187 -5.07 -11.61 19.07
CA VAL A 187 -5.69 -12.84 18.58
C VAL A 187 -4.84 -13.44 17.47
N GLU A 188 -4.40 -12.63 16.51
CA GLU A 188 -3.52 -13.09 15.41
C GLU A 188 -2.19 -13.62 15.93
N LYS A 189 -1.58 -12.92 16.90
CA LYS A 189 -0.34 -13.39 17.56
C LYS A 189 -0.55 -14.71 18.29
N LYS A 190 -1.70 -14.88 18.95
CA LYS A 190 -2.05 -16.16 19.59
C LYS A 190 -2.16 -17.25 18.52
N ASN A 191 -2.86 -17.01 17.42
CA ASN A 191 -3.01 -17.99 16.33
C ASN A 191 -1.65 -18.38 15.74
N HIS A 192 -0.77 -17.41 15.49
CA HIS A 192 0.58 -17.68 14.96
C HIS A 192 1.42 -18.56 15.88
N ASN A 193 1.30 -18.40 17.20
CA ASN A 193 2.03 -19.24 18.16
C ASN A 193 1.47 -20.67 18.30
N HIS A 194 0.30 -20.96 17.72
CA HIS A 194 -0.30 -22.31 17.72
C HIS A 194 -0.07 -23.05 16.40
N VAL A 195 0.58 -22.43 15.42
CA VAL A 195 0.99 -23.03 14.13
C VAL A 195 2.48 -23.33 14.17
#